data_AF-A0A938K753-F1
#
_entry.id   AF-A0A938K753-F1
#
_cell.length_a   1.000
_cell.length_b   1.000
_cell.length_c   1.000
_cell.angle_alpha   90.00
_cell.angle_beta   90.00
_cell.angle_gamma   90.00
#
_symmetry.space_group_name_H-M   'P 1'
#
loop_
_entity.id
_entity.type
_entity.pdbx_description
1 polymer ?
#
loop_
_entity_poly.entity_id
_entity_poly.type
_entity_poly.pdbx_seq_one_letter_code
_entity_poly.pdbx_strand_id
1 'polypeptide(L)'
;MTTNATHDTPPIIVVRHGESEWNVLGKWQGRANTQLTDAGRRQAREAAGNIAALGVTIDRVVASSLTRASETASIIAQHLGLAS
;
A
#
# COMPACT_ATOMS: atom_id res chain seq x y z
N MET A 1 26.15 -9.35 -31.33
CA MET A 1 26.01 -9.70 -29.91
C MET A 1 25.81 -8.41 -29.13
N THR A 2 24.58 -8.03 -28.81
CA THR A 2 24.28 -6.91 -27.92
C THR A 2 23.88 -7.51 -26.57
N THR A 3 24.76 -7.38 -25.58
CA THR A 3 24.49 -7.77 -24.20
C THR A 3 23.44 -6.82 -23.63
N ASN A 4 22.20 -7.30 -23.51
CA ASN A 4 21.16 -6.62 -22.74
C ASN A 4 21.58 -6.73 -21.27
N ALA A 5 22.04 -5.64 -20.67
CA ALA A 5 22.26 -5.58 -19.24
C ALA A 5 20.90 -5.78 -18.55
N THR A 6 20.72 -6.94 -17.94
CA THR A 6 19.61 -7.18 -17.02
C THR A 6 19.77 -6.20 -15.88
N HIS A 7 18.90 -5.18 -15.79
CA HIS A 7 18.87 -4.33 -14.61
C HIS A 7 18.48 -5.19 -13.42
N ASP A 8 19.45 -5.49 -12.57
CA ASP A 8 19.32 -6.20 -11.29
C ASP A 8 18.69 -5.28 -10.22
N THR A 9 17.69 -4.49 -10.63
CA THR A 9 17.01 -3.51 -9.78
C THR A 9 15.83 -4.19 -9.10
N PRO A 10 15.76 -4.19 -7.76
CA PRO A 10 14.64 -4.78 -7.05
C PRO A 10 13.31 -4.14 -7.48
N PRO A 11 12.24 -4.92 -7.67
CA PRO A 11 10.94 -4.37 -8.04
C PRO A 11 10.39 -3.51 -6.89
N ILE A 12 9.77 -2.38 -7.24
CA ILE A 12 9.04 -1.53 -6.30
C ILE A 12 7.56 -1.67 -6.60
N ILE A 13 6.78 -2.06 -5.58
CA ILE A 13 5.33 -2.08 -5.64
C ILE A 13 4.80 -0.80 -5.00
N VAL A 14 4.00 -0.04 -5.75
CA VAL A 14 3.37 1.19 -5.27
C VAL A 14 1.89 0.95 -5.04
N VAL A 15 1.43 1.21 -3.81
CA VAL A 15 0.02 1.07 -3.43
C VAL A 15 -0.51 2.43 -2.99
N ARG A 16 -1.64 2.84 -3.55
CA ARG A 16 -2.39 4.00 -3.05
C ARG A 16 -3.19 3.58 -1.82
N HIS A 17 -3.31 4.47 -0.83
CA HIS A 17 -4.16 4.23 0.33
C HIS A 17 -5.60 3.86 -0.08
N GLY A 18 -6.27 3.05 0.73
CA GLY A 18 -7.70 2.75 0.55
C GLY A 18 -8.58 3.98 0.70
N GLU A 19 -9.86 3.88 0.36
CA GLU A 19 -10.85 4.93 0.53
C GLU A 19 -10.83 5.52 1.96
N SER A 20 -10.80 6.85 2.08
CA SER A 20 -10.94 7.56 3.35
C SER A 20 -12.28 8.27 3.45
N GLU A 21 -12.66 8.66 4.68
CA GLU A 21 -13.92 9.36 4.95
C GLU A 21 -14.09 10.61 4.08
N TRP A 22 -13.00 11.33 3.81
CA TRP A 22 -13.05 12.54 2.99
C TRP A 22 -13.09 12.25 1.48
N ASN A 23 -12.71 11.05 1.04
CA ASN A 23 -13.01 10.62 -0.33
C ASN A 23 -14.52 10.52 -0.51
N VAL A 24 -15.22 9.88 0.43
CA VAL A 24 -16.68 9.74 0.41
C VAL A 24 -17.38 11.10 0.46
N LEU A 25 -16.88 12.02 1.30
CA LEU A 25 -17.45 13.37 1.43
C LEU A 25 -17.06 14.32 0.29
N GLY A 26 -16.26 13.89 -0.69
CA GLY A 26 -15.79 14.73 -1.79
C GLY A 26 -14.95 15.95 -1.33
N LYS A 27 -14.33 15.87 -0.15
CA LYS A 27 -13.55 16.98 0.43
C LYS A 27 -12.10 16.93 -0.07
N TRP A 28 -11.54 18.10 -0.37
CA TRP A 28 -10.11 18.21 -0.65
C TRP A 28 -9.30 17.82 0.59
N GLN A 29 -8.48 16.76 0.50
CA GLN A 29 -7.74 16.23 1.65
C GLN A 29 -6.44 16.97 1.99
N GLY A 30 -5.63 17.34 1.00
CA GLY A 30 -4.31 17.92 1.26
C GLY A 30 -3.51 17.06 2.25
N ARG A 31 -3.09 17.68 3.36
CA ARG A 31 -2.40 17.01 4.49
C ARG A 31 -3.33 16.64 5.66
N ALA A 32 -4.65 16.68 5.47
CA ALA A 32 -5.59 16.29 6.52
C ALA A 32 -5.40 14.79 6.86
N ASN A 33 -5.33 14.51 8.16
CA ASN A 33 -5.27 13.17 8.71
C ASN A 33 -6.69 12.61 8.82
N THR A 34 -7.10 11.92 7.76
CA THR A 34 -8.41 11.26 7.65
C THR A 34 -8.23 9.76 7.82
N GLN A 35 -9.22 9.11 8.43
CA GLN A 35 -9.22 7.66 8.62
C GLN A 35 -9.68 6.96 7.36
N LEU A 36 -9.29 5.70 7.20
CA LEU A 36 -9.91 4.83 6.20
C LEU A 36 -11.38 4.59 6.55
N THR A 37 -12.21 4.45 5.52
CA THR A 37 -13.54 3.85 5.68
C THR A 37 -13.39 2.34 5.85
N ASP A 38 -14.47 1.66 6.24
CA ASP A 38 -14.47 0.19 6.23
C ASP A 38 -14.27 -0.38 4.83
N ALA A 39 -14.71 0.33 3.79
CA ALA A 39 -14.40 -0.03 2.40
C ALA A 39 -12.91 0.14 2.12
N GLY A 40 -12.28 1.23 2.56
CA GLY A 40 -10.84 1.43 2.46
C GLY A 40 -10.02 0.35 3.17
N ARG A 41 -10.48 -0.11 4.35
CA ARG A 41 -9.85 -1.24 5.04
C ARG A 41 -9.98 -2.56 4.29
N ARG A 42 -11.13 -2.80 3.64
CA ARG A 42 -11.31 -3.98 2.77
C ARG A 42 -10.39 -3.92 1.55
N GLN A 43 -10.31 -2.76 0.89
CA GLN A 43 -9.40 -2.53 -0.23
C GLN A 43 -7.93 -2.78 0.15
N ALA A 44 -7.51 -2.37 1.35
CA ALA A 44 -6.16 -2.64 1.84
C ALA A 44 -5.87 -4.15 2.00
N ARG A 45 -6.85 -4.93 2.48
CA ARG A 45 -6.73 -6.39 2.59
C ARG A 45 -6.72 -7.07 1.21
N GLU A 46 -7.55 -6.61 0.29
CA GLU A 46 -7.56 -7.10 -1.09
C GLU A 46 -6.23 -6.82 -1.79
N ALA A 47 -5.68 -5.61 -1.62
CA ALA A 47 -4.35 -5.26 -2.11
C ALA A 47 -3.27 -6.18 -1.53
N ALA A 48 -3.34 -6.50 -0.23
CA ALA A 48 -2.40 -7.42 0.41
C ALA A 48 -2.48 -8.84 -0.20
N GLY A 49 -3.68 -9.35 -0.42
CA GLY A 49 -3.89 -10.65 -1.09
C GLY A 49 -3.37 -10.66 -2.52
N ASN A 50 -3.60 -9.59 -3.29
CA ASN A 50 -3.06 -9.44 -4.63
C ASN A 50 -1.53 -9.40 -4.64
N ILE A 51 -0.90 -8.72 -3.68
CA ILE A 51 0.56 -8.68 -3.53
C ILE A 51 1.11 -10.08 -3.21
N ALA A 52 0.50 -10.79 -2.26
CA ALA A 52 0.91 -12.15 -1.92
C ALA A 52 0.82 -13.11 -3.12
N ALA A 53 -0.20 -12.92 -3.97
CA ALA A 53 -0.39 -13.73 -5.18
C ALA A 53 0.65 -13.47 -6.28
N LEU A 54 1.45 -12.39 -6.20
CA LEU A 54 2.54 -12.14 -7.15
C LEU A 54 3.72 -13.10 -6.99
N GLY A 55 3.81 -13.82 -5.86
CA GLY A 55 4.91 -14.75 -5.60
C GLY A 55 6.26 -14.07 -5.42
N VAL A 56 6.28 -12.78 -5.07
CA VAL A 56 7.49 -12.02 -4.77
C VAL A 56 7.70 -11.90 -3.26
N THR A 57 8.97 -11.91 -2.83
CA THR A 57 9.31 -11.61 -1.44
C THR A 57 9.24 -10.11 -1.22
N ILE A 58 8.55 -9.69 -0.16
CA ILE A 58 8.49 -8.28 0.26
C ILE A 58 9.37 -8.11 1.49
N ASP A 59 10.46 -7.35 1.35
CA ASP A 59 11.37 -7.08 2.47
C ASP A 59 10.84 -6.02 3.42
N ARG A 60 10.10 -5.03 2.90
CA ARG A 60 9.62 -3.89 3.68
C ARG A 60 8.39 -3.24 3.09
N VAL A 61 7.50 -2.76 3.96
CA VAL A 61 6.41 -1.85 3.63
C VAL A 61 6.73 -0.47 4.22
N VAL A 62 6.57 0.59 3.43
CA VAL A 62 6.80 1.98 3.87
C VAL A 62 5.61 2.85 3.50
N ALA A 63 5.33 3.86 4.33
CA ALA A 63 4.25 4.81 4.09
C ALA A 63 4.60 6.21 4.59
N SER A 64 3.90 7.22 4.08
CA SER A 64 3.89 8.56 4.67
C SER A 64 3.25 8.54 6.07
N SER A 65 3.52 9.58 6.87
CA SER A 65 2.95 9.78 8.21
C SER A 65 1.44 10.08 8.24
N LEU A 66 0.76 10.14 7.09
CA LEU A 66 -0.68 10.37 7.02
C LEU A 66 -1.45 9.12 7.46
N THR A 67 -2.43 9.28 8.35
CA THR A 67 -3.17 8.17 8.98
C THR A 67 -3.69 7.14 7.98
N ARG A 68 -4.42 7.56 6.94
CA ARG A 68 -4.91 6.66 5.87
C ARG A 68 -3.82 5.82 5.17
N ALA A 69 -2.64 6.40 4.96
CA ALA A 69 -1.53 5.72 4.29
C ALA A 69 -0.84 4.75 5.25
N SER A 70 -0.57 5.20 6.49
CA SER A 70 0.00 4.36 7.54
C SER A 70 -0.91 3.19 7.91
N GLU A 71 -2.22 3.40 7.98
CA GLU A 71 -3.22 2.36 8.24
C GLU A 71 -3.27 1.33 7.10
N THR A 72 -3.30 1.80 5.84
CA THR A 72 -3.24 0.90 4.66
C THR A 72 -1.97 0.04 4.69
N ALA A 73 -0.81 0.67 4.92
CA ALA A 73 0.47 -0.02 4.99
C ALA A 73 0.54 -1.03 6.14
N SER A 74 -0.01 -0.68 7.31
CA SER A 74 -0.06 -1.59 8.46
C SER A 74 -0.90 -2.83 8.18
N ILE A 75 -2.06 -2.67 7.53
CA ILE A 75 -2.91 -3.80 7.14
C ILE A 75 -2.17 -4.73 6.17
N ILE A 76 -1.47 -4.15 5.18
CA ILE A 76 -0.69 -4.92 4.21
C ILE A 76 0.48 -5.64 4.91
N ALA A 77 1.26 -4.94 5.74
CA ALA A 77 2.39 -5.51 6.46
C ALA A 77 1.96 -6.69 7.36
N GLN A 78 0.87 -6.52 8.13
CA GLN A 78 0.32 -7.58 8.98
C GLN A 78 -0.10 -8.81 8.17
N HIS A 79 -0.75 -8.61 7.01
CA HIS A 79 -1.16 -9.72 6.15
C HIS A 79 0.04 -10.47 5.56
N LEU A 80 1.13 -9.76 5.25
CA LEU A 80 2.38 -10.34 4.76
C LEU A 80 3.28 -10.90 5.86
N GLY A 81 2.87 -10.82 7.14
CA GLY A 81 3.67 -11.29 8.27
C GLY A 81 4.89 -10.41 8.58
N LEU A 82 4.88 -9.15 8.15
CA LEU A 82 5.96 -8.18 8.37
C LEU A 82 5.66 -7.30 9.58
N ALA A 83 6.71 -6.89 10.30
CA ALA A 83 6.59 -5.89 11.34
C ALA A 83 6.23 -4.53 10.73
N SER A 84 5.21 -3.86 11.29
CA SER A 84 4.75 -2.52 10.90
C SER A 84 5.65 -1.42 11.43
#